data_AF-A0A952ILD9-F1
#
_entry.id   AF-A0A952ILD9-F1
#
_cell.length_a   1.000
_cell.length_b   1.000
_cell.length_c   1.000
_cell.angle_alpha   90.00
_cell.angle_beta   90.00
_cell.angle_gamma   90.00
#
_symmetry.space_group_name_H-M   'P 1'
#
loop_
_entity.id
_entity.type
_entity.pdbx_description
1 polymer ?
#
loop_
_entity_poly.entity_id
_entity_poly.type
_entity_poly.pdbx_seq_one_letter_code
_entity_poly.pdbx_strand_id
1 'polypeptide(L)'
;MNTLMEKITDGMMPDSLESDLFAGLIPAFQHSQTGESHLSSLESGAPASDHGFTGLPEEWVVERDEEGQPTALHPQIKAGYWRAAEFLSLEQISSLPLDS
;
A
#
# COMPACT_ATOMS: atom_id res chain seq x y z
N MET A 1 28.30 -41.72 9.55
CA MET A 1 28.07 -42.01 10.99
C MET A 1 27.56 -40.73 11.63
N ASN A 2 26.35 -40.82 12.21
CA ASN A 2 25.75 -40.01 13.28
C ASN A 2 25.29 -38.59 12.89
N THR A 3 23.99 -38.26 12.83
CA THR A 3 22.87 -38.31 13.82
C THR A 3 22.89 -37.16 14.82
N LEU A 4 22.02 -36.18 14.57
CA LEU A 4 21.18 -35.41 15.51
C LEU A 4 20.23 -34.61 14.59
N MET A 5 18.95 -34.93 14.36
CA MET A 5 17.84 -35.36 15.23
C MET A 5 17.60 -34.41 16.42
N GLU A 6 17.38 -33.13 16.11
CA GLU A 6 16.70 -32.17 16.98
C GLU A 6 15.40 -31.76 16.27
N LYS A 7 14.27 -32.39 16.61
CA LYS A 7 13.38 -32.10 17.73
C LYS A 7 12.48 -30.88 17.48
N ILE A 8 11.18 -31.21 17.47
CA ILE A 8 10.04 -30.41 17.90
C ILE A 8 9.46 -29.50 16.80
N THR A 9 8.66 -30.16 15.95
CA THR A 9 7.49 -29.59 15.30
C THR A 9 6.45 -29.28 16.38
N ASP A 10 6.55 -28.11 16.99
CA ASP A 10 5.52 -27.58 17.89
C ASP A 10 5.08 -26.20 17.39
N GLY A 11 3.84 -26.14 16.92
CA GLY A 11 2.99 -24.97 17.13
C GLY A 11 3.42 -23.63 16.53
N MET A 12 3.77 -23.55 15.25
CA MET A 12 3.67 -22.27 14.53
C MET A 12 2.66 -22.41 13.40
N MET A 13 1.50 -21.81 13.62
CA MET A 13 0.46 -21.58 12.60
C MET A 13 1.11 -21.00 11.33
N PRO A 14 0.64 -21.32 10.11
CA PRO A 14 1.04 -20.60 8.92
C PRO A 14 0.39 -19.20 8.92
N ASP A 15 0.85 -18.31 9.78
CA ASP A 15 0.61 -16.85 9.72
C ASP A 15 1.36 -16.21 8.53
N SER A 16 1.71 -17.00 7.52
CA SER A 16 2.45 -16.53 6.35
C SER A 16 1.59 -16.46 5.10
N LEU A 17 0.37 -17.02 5.09
CA LEU A 17 -0.52 -16.87 3.94
C LEU A 17 -1.16 -15.48 3.86
N GLU A 18 -1.38 -14.82 5.00
CA GLU A 18 -1.93 -13.46 5.03
C GLU A 18 -0.88 -12.42 4.63
N SER A 19 0.38 -12.63 5.01
CA SER A 19 1.51 -11.76 4.64
C SER A 19 1.77 -11.72 3.13
N ASP A 20 1.57 -12.85 2.42
CA ASP A 20 1.75 -12.94 0.96
C ASP A 20 0.64 -12.25 0.15
N LEU A 21 -0.57 -12.10 0.71
CA LEU A 21 -1.67 -11.40 0.05
C LEU A 21 -1.45 -9.88 0.01
N PHE A 22 -0.85 -9.33 1.07
CA PHE A 22 -0.49 -7.91 1.14
C PHE A 22 0.94 -7.61 0.68
N ALA A 23 1.78 -8.65 0.47
CA ALA A 23 3.13 -8.50 -0.06
C ALA A 23 3.10 -7.83 -1.45
N GLY A 24 3.55 -6.58 -1.50
CA GLY A 24 3.63 -5.79 -2.73
C GLY A 24 2.44 -4.86 -3.00
N LEU A 25 1.50 -4.71 -2.06
CA LEU A 25 0.53 -3.62 -2.09
C LEU A 25 1.23 -2.33 -1.63
N ILE A 26 1.48 -1.42 -2.57
CA ILE A 26 2.08 -0.12 -2.29
C ILE A 26 0.97 0.92 -2.26
N PRO A 27 0.78 1.70 -1.17
CA PRO A 27 -0.23 2.74 -1.14
C PRO A 27 -0.04 3.71 -2.30
N ALA A 28 -1.11 4.00 -3.01
CA ALA A 28 -1.10 4.81 -4.21
C ALA A 28 -2.37 5.65 -4.31
N PHE A 29 -2.29 6.70 -5.12
CA PHE A 29 -3.39 7.61 -5.39
C PHE A 29 -3.58 7.73 -6.89
N GLN A 30 -4.84 7.77 -7.33
CA GLN A 30 -5.18 7.93 -8.74
C GLN A 30 -6.14 9.10 -8.93
N HIS A 31 -5.86 9.95 -9.91
CA HIS A 31 -6.76 11.00 -10.35
C HIS A 31 -7.86 10.40 -11.22
N SER A 32 -9.11 10.42 -10.76
CA SER A 32 -10.21 9.75 -11.45
C SER A 32 -10.56 10.34 -12.82
N GLN A 33 -10.18 11.60 -13.08
CA GLN A 33 -10.45 12.28 -14.35
C GLN A 33 -9.36 12.07 -15.42
N THR A 34 -8.08 12.08 -15.04
CA THR A 34 -6.95 11.94 -15.98
C THR A 34 -6.44 10.50 -16.06
N GLY A 35 -6.70 9.69 -15.03
CA GLY A 35 -6.17 8.35 -14.87
C GLY A 35 -4.73 8.31 -14.34
N GLU A 36 -4.13 9.47 -14.08
CA GLU A 36 -2.77 9.54 -13.53
C GLU A 36 -2.71 8.91 -12.15
N SER A 37 -1.68 8.10 -11.92
CA SER A 37 -1.51 7.36 -10.67
C SER A 37 -0.12 7.63 -10.10
N HIS A 38 -0.06 7.98 -8.82
CA HIS A 38 1.18 8.27 -8.12
C HIS A 38 1.27 7.43 -6.85
N LEU A 39 2.45 6.86 -6.60
CA LEU A 39 2.73 6.10 -5.38
C LEU A 39 2.91 7.06 -4.22
N SER A 40 2.31 6.71 -3.08
CA SER A 40 2.65 7.36 -1.82
C SER A 40 4.09 7.01 -1.46
N SER A 41 4.88 8.04 -1.16
CA SER A 41 6.30 7.88 -0.87
C SER A 41 6.65 8.64 0.40
N LEU A 42 7.62 8.14 1.15
CA LEU A 42 8.25 8.89 2.24
C LEU A 42 9.02 10.09 1.69
N GLU A 43 9.40 11.03 2.55
CA GLU A 43 10.25 12.18 2.15
C GLU A 43 11.58 11.74 1.51
N SER A 44 12.05 10.54 1.87
CA SER A 44 13.23 9.89 1.29
C SER A 44 13.02 9.38 -0.15
N GLY A 45 11.80 9.41 -0.69
CA GLY A 45 11.44 8.89 -2.02
C GLY A 45 11.20 7.37 -2.06
N ALA A 46 11.29 6.68 -0.92
CA ALA A 46 10.92 5.27 -0.82
C ALA A 46 9.39 5.11 -0.76
N PRO A 47 8.81 4.02 -1.27
CA PRO A 47 7.37 3.77 -1.14
C PRO A 47 6.97 3.75 0.34
N ALA A 48 5.89 4.46 0.68
CA ALA A 48 5.38 4.50 2.03
C ALA A 48 4.67 3.18 2.38
N SER A 49 4.64 2.83 3.66
CA SER A 49 3.83 1.71 4.16
C SER A 49 2.36 2.09 4.37
N ASP A 50 2.09 3.39 4.56
CA ASP A 50 0.78 3.97 4.84
C ASP A 50 0.39 5.00 3.77
N HIS A 51 -0.90 5.34 3.69
CA HIS A 51 -1.43 6.39 2.81
C HIS A 51 -0.99 7.78 3.27
N GLY A 52 0.25 8.16 2.95
CA GLY A 52 0.74 9.52 3.07
C GLY A 52 0.51 10.34 1.79
N PHE A 53 0.38 11.66 1.92
CA PHE A 53 0.29 12.55 0.76
C PHE A 53 1.67 13.00 0.25
N THR A 54 2.73 12.54 0.91
CA THR A 54 4.11 12.82 0.55
C THR A 54 4.48 12.16 -0.78
N GLY A 55 5.21 12.90 -1.61
CA GLY A 55 5.59 12.47 -2.97
C GLY A 55 4.51 12.64 -4.03
N LEU A 56 3.33 13.15 -3.68
CA LEU A 56 2.28 13.48 -4.63
C LEU A 56 2.54 14.82 -5.32
N PRO A 57 2.08 15.00 -6.58
CA PRO A 57 2.25 16.25 -7.29
C PRO A 57 1.49 17.38 -6.58
N GLU A 58 2.09 18.58 -6.56
CA GLU A 58 1.56 19.72 -5.79
C GLU A 58 0.15 20.15 -6.21
N GLU A 59 -0.16 19.98 -7.50
CA GLU A 59 -1.48 20.25 -8.08
C GLU A 59 -2.61 19.38 -7.50
N TRP A 60 -2.29 18.23 -6.92
CA TRP A 60 -3.29 17.36 -6.28
C TRP A 60 -3.59 17.76 -4.85
N VAL A 61 -2.72 18.56 -4.22
CA VAL A 61 -2.87 19.01 -2.83
C VAL A 61 -3.73 20.27 -2.80
N VAL A 62 -4.89 20.20 -2.14
CA VAL A 62 -5.80 21.34 -2.01
C VAL A 62 -5.57 22.14 -0.73
N GLU A 63 -5.10 21.48 0.32
CA GLU A 63 -4.81 22.12 1.60
C GLU A 63 -3.49 21.60 2.19
N ARG A 64 -2.79 22.49 2.89
CA ARG A 64 -1.55 22.21 3.62
C ARG A 64 -1.67 22.78 5.03
N ASP A 65 -0.96 22.18 5.98
CA ASP A 65 -0.82 22.72 7.33
C ASP A 65 0.17 23.89 7.39
N GLU A 66 0.38 24.41 8.60
CA GLU A 66 1.30 25.52 8.89
C GLU A 66 2.77 25.18 8.62
N GLU A 67 3.12 23.89 8.58
CA GLU A 67 4.45 23.38 8.28
C GLU A 67 4.63 23.09 6.77
N GLY A 68 3.57 23.28 5.98
CA GLY A 68 3.55 23.05 4.54
C GLY A 68 3.31 21.59 4.15
N GLN A 69 2.96 20.72 5.11
CA GLN A 69 2.63 19.33 4.82
C GLN A 69 1.22 19.26 4.20
N PRO A 70 1.05 18.44 3.15
CA PRO A 70 -0.27 18.20 2.57
C PRO A 70 -1.23 17.62 3.62
N THR A 71 -2.41 18.22 3.76
CA THR A 71 -3.46 17.77 4.70
C THR A 71 -4.76 17.37 3.99
N ALA A 72 -4.98 17.85 2.77
CA ALA A 72 -6.10 17.42 1.94
C ALA A 72 -5.71 17.35 0.46
N LEU A 73 -6.30 16.38 -0.24
CA LEU A 73 -6.15 16.19 -1.68
C LEU A 73 -7.42 16.59 -2.42
N HIS A 74 -7.28 16.87 -3.71
CA HIS A 74 -8.39 17.18 -4.60
C HIS A 74 -9.42 16.04 -4.56
N PRO A 75 -10.74 16.33 -4.53
CA PRO A 75 -11.78 15.31 -4.31
C PRO A 75 -11.87 14.26 -5.42
N GLN A 76 -11.21 14.48 -6.56
CA GLN A 76 -11.11 13.50 -7.63
C GLN A 76 -9.92 12.53 -7.46
N ILE A 77 -9.07 12.75 -6.46
CA ILE A 77 -8.00 11.82 -6.11
C ILE A 77 -8.59 10.70 -5.26
N LYS A 78 -8.45 9.47 -5.75
CA LYS A 78 -8.87 8.26 -5.04
C LYS A 78 -7.66 7.56 -4.45
N ALA A 79 -7.76 7.19 -3.17
CA ALA A 79 -6.80 6.32 -2.52
C ALA A 79 -7.01 4.86 -2.96
N GLY A 80 -5.90 4.14 -3.10
CA GLY A 80 -5.86 2.74 -3.46
C GLY A 80 -4.47 2.17 -3.21
N TYR A 81 -4.16 1.09 -3.90
CA TYR A 81 -2.87 0.44 -3.83
C TYR A 81 -2.41 0.07 -5.24
N TRP A 82 -1.11 0.13 -5.47
CA TRP A 82 -0.48 -0.37 -6.66
C TRP A 82 0.02 -1.79 -6.43
N ARG A 83 -0.32 -2.72 -7.33
CA ARG A 83 0.13 -4.11 -7.28
C ARG A 83 0.42 -4.60 -8.69
N ALA A 84 1.56 -5.24 -8.90
CA ALA A 84 1.88 -5.92 -10.17
C ALA A 84 1.65 -5.07 -11.45
N ALA A 85 1.93 -3.76 -11.37
CA ALA A 85 1.72 -2.77 -12.44
C ALA A 85 0.26 -2.31 -12.68
N GLU A 86 -0.64 -2.60 -11.75
CA GLU A 86 -2.04 -2.15 -11.79
C GLU A 86 -2.41 -1.35 -10.53
N PHE A 87 -3.25 -0.33 -10.72
CA PHE A 87 -3.89 0.36 -9.61
C PHE A 87 -5.15 -0.38 -9.18
N LEU A 88 -5.22 -0.71 -7.91
CA LEU A 88 -6.36 -1.30 -7.24
C LEU A 88 -6.98 -0.27 -6.31
N SER A 89 -8.19 0.18 -6.62
CA SER A 89 -8.95 1.01 -5.69
C SER A 89 -9.31 0.23 -4.42
N LEU A 90 -9.55 0.94 -3.32
CA LEU A 90 -10.01 0.34 -2.06
C LEU A 90 -11.29 -0.50 -2.25
N GLU A 91 -12.20 -0.06 -3.11
CA GLU A 91 -13.43 -0.78 -3.46
C GLU A 91 -13.14 -2.13 -4.13
N GLN A 92 -12.14 -2.18 -5.01
CA GLN A 92 -11.71 -3.42 -5.66
C GLN A 92 -11.05 -4.38 -4.68
N ILE A 93 -10.22 -3.87 -3.77
CA ILE A 93 -9.54 -4.70 -2.76
C ILE A 93 -10.57 -5.33 -1.81
N SER A 94 -11.58 -4.57 -1.39
CA SER A 94 -12.67 -5.11 -0.57
C SER A 94 -13.53 -6.14 -1.31
N SER A 95 -13.49 -6.16 -2.64
CA SER A 95 -14.22 -7.12 -3.48
C SER A 95 -13.36 -8.29 -3.95
N LEU A 96 -12.05 -8.29 -3.67
CA LEU A 96 -11.21 -9.43 -3.98
C LEU A 96 -11.69 -10.60 -3.11
N PRO A 97 -11.95 -11.78 -3.69
CA PRO A 97 -12.23 -12.96 -2.91
C PRO A 97 -10.96 -13.26 -2.11
N LEU A 98 -10.99 -12.96 -0.80
CA LEU A 98 -10.08 -13.55 0.16
C LEU A 98 -10.44 -15.04 0.16
N ASP A 99 -9.76 -15.79 -0.71
CA ASP A 99 -9.96 -17.22 -0.95
C ASP A 99 -10.11 -17.94 0.41
N SER A 100 -11.30 -18.51 0.65
CA SER A 100 -11.66 -19.32 1.82
C SER A 100 -11.77 -20.78 1.42
#